data_AF-S2D0C0-F1
#
_entry.id   AF-S2D0C0-F1
#
_cell.length_a   1.000
_cell.length_b   1.000
_cell.length_c   1.000
_cell.angle_alpha   90.00
_cell.angle_beta   90.00
_cell.angle_gamma   90.00
#
_symmetry.space_group_name_H-M   'P 1'
#
loop_
_entity.id
_entity.type
_entity.pdbx_description
1 polymer ?
#
loop_
_entity_poly.entity_id
_entity_poly.type
_entity_poly.pdbx_seq_one_letter_code
_entity_poly.pdbx_strand_id
1 'polypeptide(L)'
;MFTPSLEFEKSIGPRNTLAQKAGITYTGSYPPLTEPSIGTGILLQLAPFYDIQSRWYYNFEKRKAKGKSIENNNGNYLTLRAQYISPEITASFVRYSPHTFKIGPHWGLQRNEGVIHYYFNIGPAYIFDDIGNGAIWPIEFEFRLGWLLKKKNREN
;
A
#
# COMPACT_ATOMS: atom_id res chain seq x y z
N MET A 1 -0.73 2.97 9.87
CA MET A 1 0.39 2.01 9.99
C MET A 1 1.68 2.71 9.61
N PHE A 2 2.74 2.60 10.41
CA PHE A 2 4.07 3.15 10.05
C PHE A 2 4.89 2.04 9.40
N THR A 3 5.33 2.24 8.17
CA THR A 3 6.05 1.22 7.39
C THR A 3 7.27 1.84 6.71
N PRO A 4 8.46 1.84 7.35
CA PRO A 4 9.68 2.27 6.67
C PRO A 4 9.89 1.36 5.45
N SER A 5 10.02 1.99 4.29
CA SER A 5 10.04 1.27 3.01
C SER A 5 10.73 2.07 1.91
N LEU A 6 11.19 1.33 0.91
CA LEU A 6 11.68 1.86 -0.35
C LEU A 6 10.64 1.60 -1.42
N GLU A 7 10.39 2.59 -2.27
CA GLU A 7 9.40 2.52 -3.34
C GLU A 7 10.03 2.92 -4.67
N PHE A 8 9.71 2.12 -5.70
CA PHE A 8 10.07 2.38 -7.07
C PHE A 8 8.81 2.57 -7.91
N GLU A 9 8.71 3.72 -8.60
CA GLU A 9 7.55 4.08 -9.43
C GLU A 9 7.91 4.22 -10.91
N LYS A 10 7.41 3.32 -11.76
CA LYS A 10 7.60 3.38 -13.21
C LYS A 10 6.32 3.81 -13.92
N SER A 11 6.41 4.85 -14.75
CA SER A 11 5.30 5.20 -15.65
C SER A 11 5.25 4.16 -16.75
N ILE A 12 4.09 3.58 -16.99
CA ILE A 12 3.86 2.58 -18.05
C ILE A 12 2.88 3.09 -19.11
N GLY A 13 2.41 4.33 -18.95
CA GLY A 13 1.59 5.05 -19.93
C GLY A 13 1.25 6.46 -19.44
N PRO A 14 0.45 7.21 -20.20
CA PRO A 14 0.11 8.59 -19.87
C PRO A 14 -0.59 8.72 -18.51
N ARG A 15 -1.48 7.77 -18.19
CA ARG A 15 -2.26 7.74 -16.94
C ARG A 15 -1.95 6.56 -16.04
N ASN A 16 -0.99 5.72 -16.39
CA ASN A 16 -0.72 4.46 -15.68
C ASN A 16 0.68 4.45 -15.05
N THR A 17 0.77 4.07 -13.78
CA THR A 17 2.03 3.89 -13.06
C THR A 17 2.02 2.53 -12.39
N LEU A 18 3.11 1.77 -12.56
CA LEU A 18 3.39 0.60 -11.73
C LEU A 18 4.29 1.05 -10.58
N ALA A 19 3.87 0.79 -9.35
CA ALA A 19 4.65 1.05 -8.15
C ALA A 19 4.95 -0.26 -7.43
N GLN A 20 6.20 -0.42 -7.00
CA GLN A 20 6.68 -1.55 -6.21
C GLN A 20 7.31 -1.02 -4.95
N LYS A 21 7.01 -1.65 -3.82
CA LYS A 21 7.47 -1.19 -2.50
C LYS A 21 7.86 -2.37 -1.63
N ALA A 22 8.98 -2.26 -0.95
CA ALA A 22 9.48 -3.25 -0.02
C ALA A 22 9.92 -2.58 1.28
N GLY A 23 9.74 -3.25 2.42
CA GLY A 23 10.14 -2.68 3.70
C GLY A 23 9.72 -3.53 4.88
N ILE A 24 9.68 -2.90 6.06
CA ILE A 24 9.19 -3.51 7.29
C ILE A 24 7.83 -2.93 7.63
N THR A 25 6.89 -3.81 7.98
CA THR A 25 5.55 -3.45 8.41
C THR A 25 5.36 -3.69 9.90
N TYR A 26 4.59 -2.81 10.53
CA TYR A 26 4.11 -3.00 11.90
C TYR A 26 2.59 -3.05 11.88
N THR A 27 1.99 -4.24 11.92
CA THR A 27 0.54 -4.42 11.68
C THR A 27 -0.13 -5.22 12.79
N GLY A 28 -1.46 -5.09 12.90
CA GLY A 28 -2.24 -5.85 13.85
C GLY A 28 -2.51 -7.29 13.39
N SER A 29 -3.02 -8.12 14.29
CA SER A 29 -3.56 -9.43 13.92
C SER A 29 -4.73 -9.29 12.96
N TYR A 30 -4.81 -10.20 11.99
CA TYR A 30 -6.00 -10.39 11.17
C TYR A 30 -6.77 -11.56 11.77
N PRO A 31 -7.91 -11.34 12.48
CA PRO A 31 -8.62 -12.41 13.17
C PRO A 31 -8.95 -13.62 12.27
N PRO A 32 -9.31 -13.45 10.97
CA PRO A 32 -9.52 -14.58 10.08
C PRO A 32 -8.28 -15.44 9.79
N LEU A 33 -7.08 -14.94 10.05
CA LEU A 33 -5.78 -15.60 9.79
C LEU A 33 -4.99 -15.89 11.08
N THR A 34 -5.59 -15.68 12.24
CA THR A 34 -4.93 -15.71 13.55
C THR A 34 -5.65 -16.70 14.47
N GLU A 35 -4.89 -17.49 15.21
CA GLU A 35 -5.45 -18.35 16.25
C GLU A 35 -6.11 -17.50 17.35
N PRO A 36 -7.24 -17.92 17.93
CA PRO A 36 -7.83 -17.22 19.05
C PRO A 36 -6.83 -17.04 20.20
N SER A 37 -6.39 -15.82 20.46
CA SER A 37 -5.45 -15.51 21.53
C SER A 37 -6.18 -15.09 22.82
N ILE A 38 -5.83 -15.71 23.95
CA ILE A 38 -6.33 -15.35 25.28
C ILE A 38 -5.46 -14.21 25.83
N GLY A 39 -5.64 -13.00 25.31
CA GLY A 39 -4.89 -11.83 25.75
C GLY A 39 -5.68 -10.54 25.54
N THR A 40 -5.65 -9.63 26.51
CA THR A 40 -6.35 -8.33 26.47
C THR A 40 -5.51 -7.20 25.85
N GLY A 41 -4.33 -7.52 25.32
CA GLY A 41 -3.39 -6.56 24.75
C GLY A 41 -3.58 -6.30 23.25
N ILE A 42 -2.91 -5.27 22.73
CA ILE A 42 -2.86 -5.00 21.29
C ILE A 42 -2.00 -6.08 20.62
N LEU A 43 -2.62 -6.86 19.73
CA LEU A 43 -1.95 -7.92 18.97
C LEU A 43 -1.23 -7.30 17.77
N LEU A 44 0.11 -7.34 17.77
CA LEU A 44 0.96 -6.64 16.82
C LEU A 44 2.05 -7.57 16.28
N GLN A 45 2.41 -7.38 15.02
CA GLN A 45 3.51 -8.08 14.36
C GLN A 45 4.42 -7.09 13.64
N LEU A 46 5.71 -7.41 13.65
CA LEU A 46 6.74 -6.79 12.84
C LEU A 46 7.17 -7.79 11.77
N ALA A 47 7.05 -7.46 10.49
CA ALA A 47 7.39 -8.38 9.41
C ALA A 47 7.91 -7.64 8.16
N PRO A 48 8.81 -8.23 7.38
CA PRO A 48 9.05 -7.78 6.02
C PRO A 48 7.79 -7.86 5.17
N PHE A 49 7.68 -6.95 4.20
CA PHE A 49 6.61 -6.97 3.22
C PHE A 49 7.11 -6.57 1.84
N TYR A 50 6.33 -7.00 0.85
CA TYR A 50 6.44 -6.55 -0.54
C TYR A 50 5.05 -6.16 -1.06
N ASP A 51 4.98 -5.09 -1.84
CA ASP A 51 3.74 -4.45 -2.26
C ASP A 51 3.84 -3.99 -3.71
N ILE A 52 2.83 -4.31 -4.52
CA ILE A 52 2.72 -3.90 -5.91
C ILE A 52 1.38 -3.17 -6.11
N GLN A 53 1.43 -2.04 -6.79
CA GLN A 53 0.26 -1.22 -7.13
C GLN A 53 0.25 -0.86 -8.61
N SER A 54 -0.85 -1.21 -9.30
CA SER A 54 -1.13 -0.75 -10.66
C SER A 54 -2.10 0.43 -10.61
N ARG A 55 -1.55 1.66 -10.70
CA ARG A 55 -2.28 2.91 -10.48
C ARG A 55 -2.72 3.54 -11.80
N TRP A 56 -4.00 3.87 -11.90
CA TRP A 56 -4.61 4.63 -12.99
C TRP A 56 -5.09 5.99 -12.50
N TYR A 57 -4.50 7.07 -13.02
CA TYR A 57 -4.76 8.44 -12.59
C TYR A 57 -5.89 9.07 -13.41
N TYR A 58 -7.08 9.12 -12.81
CA TYR A 58 -8.29 9.59 -13.48
C TYR A 58 -8.40 11.12 -13.54
N ASN A 59 -7.64 11.86 -12.72
CA ASN A 59 -7.79 13.32 -12.61
C ASN A 59 -6.69 14.15 -13.27
N PHE A 60 -5.74 13.55 -14.00
CA PHE A 60 -4.65 14.29 -14.64
C PHE A 60 -5.13 15.35 -15.62
N GLU A 61 -6.10 15.06 -16.51
CA GLU A 61 -6.62 16.07 -17.44
C GLU A 61 -7.27 17.25 -16.73
N LYS A 62 -8.09 16.95 -15.72
CA LYS A 62 -8.75 17.98 -14.89
C LYS A 62 -7.73 18.86 -14.16
N ARG A 63 -6.56 18.32 -13.81
CA ARG A 63 -5.47 19.08 -13.20
C ARG A 63 -4.74 19.94 -14.23
N LYS A 64 -4.37 19.38 -15.38
CA LYS A 64 -3.75 20.11 -16.50
C LYS A 64 -4.61 21.30 -16.94
N ALA A 65 -5.91 21.09 -17.12
CA ALA A 65 -6.86 22.15 -17.49
C ALA A 65 -6.96 23.29 -16.46
N LYS A 66 -6.54 23.05 -15.21
CA LYS A 66 -6.50 24.05 -14.13
C LYS A 66 -5.09 24.59 -13.88
N GLY A 67 -4.13 24.33 -14.77
CA GLY A 67 -2.72 24.71 -14.61
C GLY A 67 -2.03 24.02 -13.43
N LYS A 68 -2.59 22.92 -12.90
CA LYS A 68 -1.99 22.19 -11.77
C LYS A 68 -1.01 21.14 -12.29
N SER A 69 0.19 21.12 -11.70
CA SER A 69 1.21 20.13 -12.03
C SER A 69 0.74 18.69 -11.80
N ILE A 70 1.13 17.80 -12.71
CA ILE A 70 0.99 16.34 -12.64
C ILE A 70 2.37 15.65 -12.51
N GLU A 71 3.43 16.44 -12.38
CA GLU A 71 4.80 15.94 -12.20
C GLU A 71 4.90 15.05 -10.97
N ASN A 72 5.80 14.07 -11.04
CA ASN A 72 5.94 13.04 -10.02
C ASN A 72 4.61 12.34 -9.68
N ASN A 73 3.67 12.27 -10.63
CA ASN A 73 2.35 11.65 -10.47
C ASN A 73 1.44 12.35 -9.44
N ASN A 74 1.54 13.68 -9.32
CA ASN A 74 0.66 14.46 -8.45
C ASN A 74 -0.80 14.37 -8.95
N GLY A 75 -1.62 13.54 -8.29
CA GLY A 75 -2.95 13.22 -8.78
C GLY A 75 -3.74 12.28 -7.86
N ASN A 76 -4.92 11.93 -8.31
CA ASN A 76 -5.77 10.92 -7.67
C ASN A 76 -5.88 9.75 -8.63
N TYR A 77 -5.91 8.56 -8.07
CA TYR A 77 -5.86 7.32 -8.83
C TYR A 77 -6.80 6.27 -8.27
N LEU A 78 -7.18 5.34 -9.13
CA LEU A 78 -7.67 4.03 -8.73
C LEU A 78 -6.51 3.05 -8.88
N THR A 79 -6.36 2.09 -7.97
CA THR A 79 -5.31 1.07 -8.06
C THR A 79 -5.85 -0.31 -7.74
N LEU A 80 -5.33 -1.31 -8.44
CA LEU A 80 -5.31 -2.67 -7.92
C LEU A 80 -4.01 -2.83 -7.14
N ARG A 81 -4.11 -3.27 -5.88
CA ARG A 81 -2.97 -3.44 -4.98
C ARG A 81 -2.86 -4.89 -4.56
N ALA A 82 -1.66 -5.44 -4.64
CA ALA A 82 -1.32 -6.76 -4.13
C ALA A 82 -0.18 -6.62 -3.11
N GLN A 83 -0.32 -7.21 -1.94
CA GLN A 83 0.66 -7.17 -0.87
C GLN A 83 0.96 -8.58 -0.38
N TYR A 84 2.23 -8.85 -0.14
CA TYR A 84 2.70 -10.02 0.58
C TYR A 84 3.39 -9.56 1.87
N ILE A 85 3.03 -10.18 2.99
CA ILE A 85 3.66 -10.02 4.29
C ILE A 85 4.32 -11.37 4.60
N SER A 86 5.62 -11.33 4.84
CA SER A 86 6.43 -12.52 5.08
C SER A 86 6.22 -13.06 6.51
N PRO A 87 6.92 -14.14 6.88
CA PRO A 87 7.03 -14.52 8.28
C PRO A 87 7.49 -13.34 9.13
N GLU A 88 6.90 -13.23 10.30
CA GLU A 88 7.19 -12.19 11.27
C GLU A 88 8.63 -12.31 11.80
N ILE A 89 9.22 -11.15 12.08
CA ILE A 89 10.42 -11.06 12.93
C ILE A 89 10.00 -11.27 14.38
N THR A 90 8.87 -10.68 14.76
CA THR A 90 8.26 -10.82 16.08
C THR A 90 6.75 -10.57 15.99
N ALA A 91 5.96 -11.29 16.76
CA ALA A 91 4.53 -11.09 16.90
C ALA A 91 4.07 -11.39 18.34
N SER A 92 3.01 -10.71 18.78
CA SER A 92 2.34 -10.99 20.05
C SER A 92 1.13 -11.92 19.93
N PHE A 93 1.01 -12.63 18.80
CA PHE A 93 -0.07 -13.57 18.49
C PHE A 93 0.46 -14.71 17.62
N VAL A 94 -0.30 -15.81 17.56
CA VAL A 94 0.02 -16.98 16.73
C VAL A 94 -0.86 -16.96 15.48
N ARG A 95 -0.25 -17.03 14.30
CA ARG A 95 -0.97 -17.17 13.03
C ARG A 95 -1.12 -18.63 12.65
N TYR A 96 -2.19 -18.95 11.93
CA TYR A 96 -2.32 -20.29 11.35
C TYR A 96 -1.23 -20.56 10.30
N SER A 97 -0.78 -19.52 9.59
CA SER A 97 0.31 -19.59 8.62
C SER A 97 1.26 -18.38 8.75
N PRO A 98 2.56 -18.58 8.47
CA PRO A 98 3.54 -17.51 8.47
C PRO A 98 3.49 -16.63 7.19
N HIS A 99 2.55 -16.85 6.27
CA HIS A 99 2.43 -16.11 5.02
C HIS A 99 1.08 -15.40 4.95
N THR A 100 1.07 -14.10 4.67
CA THR A 100 -0.18 -13.35 4.47
C THR A 100 -0.14 -12.62 3.14
N PHE A 101 -1.19 -12.81 2.36
CA PHE A 101 -1.40 -12.14 1.09
C PHE A 101 -2.62 -11.24 1.18
N LYS A 102 -2.57 -10.13 0.45
CA LYS A 102 -3.69 -9.22 0.31
C LYS A 102 -3.83 -8.79 -1.14
N ILE A 103 -5.04 -8.69 -1.62
CA ILE A 103 -5.32 -8.15 -2.94
C ILE A 103 -6.63 -7.36 -2.94
N GLY A 104 -6.65 -6.18 -3.54
CA GLY A 104 -7.88 -5.41 -3.60
C GLY A 104 -7.79 -4.06 -4.31
N PRO A 105 -8.94 -3.53 -4.74
CA PRO A 105 -9.03 -2.20 -5.31
C PRO A 105 -8.89 -1.13 -4.22
N HIS A 106 -8.19 -0.04 -4.53
CA HIS A 106 -8.06 1.10 -3.63
C HIS A 106 -8.23 2.41 -4.40
N TRP A 107 -8.84 3.39 -3.75
CA TRP A 107 -8.80 4.78 -4.16
C TRP A 107 -7.63 5.47 -3.49
N GLY A 108 -6.84 6.14 -4.30
CA GLY A 108 -5.59 6.74 -3.87
C GLY A 108 -5.45 8.20 -4.25
N LEU A 109 -4.61 8.87 -3.48
CA LEU A 109 -4.20 10.24 -3.65
C LEU A 109 -2.68 10.32 -3.46
N GLN A 110 -2.00 11.02 -4.38
CA GLN A 110 -0.57 11.28 -4.33
C GLN A 110 -0.33 12.78 -4.53
N ARG A 111 0.50 13.36 -3.67
CA ARG A 111 0.83 14.78 -3.68
C ARG A 111 2.31 14.95 -3.38
N ASN A 112 2.89 15.94 -4.05
CA ASN A 112 4.32 16.16 -4.09
C ASN A 112 4.54 17.66 -3.86
N GLU A 113 5.19 18.01 -2.75
CA GLU A 113 5.50 19.37 -2.34
C GLU A 113 7.02 19.48 -2.17
N GLY A 114 7.71 19.96 -3.21
CA GLY A 114 9.16 20.00 -3.27
C GLY A 114 9.79 18.60 -3.23
N VAL A 115 10.45 18.27 -2.12
CA VAL A 115 11.07 16.95 -1.89
C VAL A 115 10.21 16.02 -1.03
N ILE A 116 9.11 16.53 -0.46
CA ILE A 116 8.20 15.79 0.41
C ILE A 116 7.03 15.26 -0.40
N HIS A 117 6.76 13.98 -0.27
CA HIS A 117 5.71 13.28 -0.99
C HIS A 117 4.82 12.57 0.00
N TYR A 118 3.52 12.69 -0.17
CA TYR A 118 2.57 11.96 0.63
C TYR A 118 1.54 11.24 -0.22
N TYR A 119 1.15 10.09 0.29
CA TYR A 119 0.23 9.17 -0.38
C TYR A 119 -0.83 8.75 0.62
N PHE A 120 -2.03 8.62 0.12
CA PHE A 120 -3.13 8.02 0.85
C PHE A 120 -3.79 6.99 -0.06
N ASN A 121 -4.09 5.81 0.47
CA ASN A 121 -4.93 4.79 -0.17
C ASN A 121 -6.02 4.37 0.80
N ILE A 122 -7.21 4.09 0.27
CA ILE A 122 -8.31 3.46 1.02
C ILE A 122 -9.09 2.51 0.11
N GLY A 123 -9.45 1.34 0.61
CA GLY A 123 -10.26 0.38 -0.13
C GLY A 123 -10.39 -0.97 0.56
N PRO A 124 -11.27 -1.85 0.06
CA PRO A 124 -11.35 -3.21 0.55
C PRO A 124 -10.17 -4.05 0.04
N ALA A 125 -9.85 -5.12 0.76
CA ALA A 125 -8.90 -6.13 0.32
C ALA A 125 -9.39 -7.52 0.69
N TYR A 126 -9.18 -8.50 -0.18
CA TYR A 126 -9.25 -9.91 0.20
C TYR A 126 -7.91 -10.27 0.84
N ILE A 127 -7.94 -10.76 2.07
CA ILE A 127 -6.79 -11.21 2.84
C ILE A 127 -6.83 -12.74 2.92
N PHE A 128 -5.71 -13.40 2.72
CA PHE A 128 -5.63 -14.86 2.75
C PHE A 128 -4.22 -15.35 3.10
N ASP A 129 -4.14 -16.59 3.55
CA ASP A 129 -2.88 -17.31 3.76
C ASP A 129 -2.68 -18.43 2.73
N ASP A 130 -1.56 -19.14 2.83
CA ASP A 130 -1.19 -20.25 1.93
C ASP A 130 -1.76 -21.62 2.35
N ILE A 131 -2.55 -21.68 3.44
CA ILE A 131 -3.20 -22.91 3.90
C ILE A 131 -4.73 -22.88 3.72
N GLY A 132 -5.27 -21.80 3.16
CA GLY A 132 -6.65 -21.70 2.69
C GLY A 132 -7.58 -20.85 3.57
N ASN A 133 -7.09 -20.20 4.63
CA ASN A 133 -7.89 -19.23 5.35
C ASN A 133 -7.95 -17.92 4.57
N GLY A 134 -9.09 -17.23 4.63
CA GLY A 134 -9.23 -15.94 3.99
C GLY A 134 -10.54 -15.23 4.32
N ALA A 135 -10.53 -13.90 4.15
CA ALA A 135 -11.68 -13.05 4.41
C ALA A 135 -11.59 -11.75 3.61
N ILE A 136 -12.74 -11.08 3.47
CA ILE A 136 -12.77 -9.70 3.00
C ILE A 136 -12.48 -8.77 4.18
N TRP A 137 -11.41 -7.99 4.05
CA TRP A 137 -11.13 -6.85 4.89
C TRP A 137 -11.83 -5.62 4.30
N PRO A 138 -12.91 -5.11 4.90
CA PRO A 138 -13.79 -4.14 4.26
C PRO A 138 -13.14 -2.77 4.04
N ILE A 139 -12.26 -2.36 4.96
CA ILE A 139 -11.57 -1.07 4.90
C ILE A 139 -10.12 -1.29 5.31
N GLU A 140 -9.24 -1.25 4.31
CA GLU A 140 -7.82 -1.02 4.48
C GLU A 140 -7.52 0.43 4.12
N PHE A 141 -6.69 1.10 4.92
CA PHE A 141 -6.16 2.41 4.58
C PHE A 141 -4.65 2.43 4.81
N GLU A 142 -3.99 3.25 4.00
CA GLU A 142 -2.55 3.43 4.03
C GLU A 142 -2.28 4.92 3.92
N PHE A 143 -1.48 5.43 4.84
CA PHE A 143 -0.89 6.76 4.74
C PHE A 143 0.62 6.61 4.64
N ARG A 144 1.24 7.32 3.70
CA ARG A 144 2.69 7.37 3.53
C ARG A 144 3.15 8.80 3.48
N LEU A 145 4.30 9.03 4.12
CA LEU A 145 5.09 10.24 4.01
C LEU A 145 6.51 9.81 3.62
N GLY A 146 7.07 10.40 2.58
CA GLY A 146 8.38 10.03 2.06
C GLY A 146 9.12 11.19 1.42
N TRP A 147 10.42 10.97 1.20
CA TRP A 147 11.30 11.88 0.47
C TRP A 147 11.55 11.38 -0.95
N LEU A 148 11.52 12.30 -1.91
CA LEU A 148 11.87 11.98 -3.29
C LEU A 148 13.38 11.97 -3.49
N LEU A 149 13.90 10.79 -3.79
CA LEU A 149 15.33 10.61 -4.09
C LEU A 149 15.67 11.01 -5.54
N LYS A 150 14.70 10.93 -6.46
CA LYS A 150 14.90 11.28 -7.87
C LYS A 150 13.64 11.87 -8.47
N LYS A 151 13.76 13.05 -9.11
CA LYS A 151 12.68 13.68 -9.86
C LYS A 151 12.28 12.87 -11.08
N LYS A 152 10.98 12.84 -11.33
CA LYS A 152 10.33 12.21 -12.48
C LYS A 152 9.46 13.23 -13.20
N ASN A 153 9.94 13.62 -14.38
CA ASN A 153 9.16 14.40 -15.31
C ASN A 153 8.23 13.44 -16.06
N ARG A 154 6.96 13.83 -16.19
CA ARG A 154 6.00 13.10 -17.00
C ARG A 154 5.73 13.97 -18.21
N GLU A 155 6.30 13.60 -19.35
CA GLU A 155 6.05 14.28 -20.61
C GLU A 155 4.60 14.03 -21.07
N ASN A 156 4.04 15.05 -21.72
CA ASN A 156 2.62 15.20 -22.03
C ASN A 156 2.01 14.03 -22.81
#